data_AF-A0A1F8EJP3-F1
#
_entry.id   AF-A0A1F8EJP3-F1
#
_cell.length_a   1.000
_cell.length_b   1.000
_cell.length_c   1.000
_cell.angle_alpha   90.00
_cell.angle_beta   90.00
_cell.angle_gamma   90.00
#
_symmetry.space_group_name_H-M   'P 1'
#
loop_
_entity.id
_entity.type
_entity.pdbx_description
1 polymer ?
#
loop_
_entity_poly.entity_id
_entity_poly.type
_entity_poly.pdbx_seq_one_letter_code
_entity_poly.pdbx_strand_id
1 'polypeptide(L)'
;MLVAVTSFWMWVSAHAWFQGSLFDIKAGAYLSVLSGLFVVLLALLAMGLVLFQNRLWSVYLGLVSGITYSLVFGISNLNLVGMFILVMLFYHAQDIVSGEIRERLKMNSRLLIRKGLVNFTVAFFVLMSFAAFQSPAIESFKNLTELPSATNVFIRNIVEQTLSVQLSEINPQDKELVLNQVSQEVIKEANVWLRPYLQYAPPALAFGLFLVLWSIGWIFIWLAVFFGMFIFWILKRAKFFRIEEKDVKAERIVI
;
A
#
# COMPACT_ATOMS: atom_id res chain seq x y z
N MET A 1 9.41 1.73 20.85
CA MET A 1 9.82 0.30 20.73
C MET A 1 8.83 -0.53 19.94
N LEU A 2 7.55 -0.64 20.36
CA LEU A 2 6.55 -1.46 19.64
C LEU A 2 6.42 -1.11 18.14
N VAL A 3 6.29 0.19 17.81
CA VAL A 3 6.22 0.65 16.42
C VAL A 3 7.43 0.20 15.59
N ALA A 4 8.64 0.28 16.15
CA ALA A 4 9.86 -0.14 15.47
C ALA A 4 9.85 -1.65 15.17
N VAL A 5 9.49 -2.46 16.17
CA VAL A 5 9.44 -3.93 16.03
C VAL A 5 8.38 -4.34 15.02
N THR A 6 7.15 -3.81 15.15
CA THR A 6 6.06 -4.12 14.21
C THR A 6 6.38 -3.64 12.80
N SER A 7 6.96 -2.44 12.65
CA SER A 7 7.39 -1.92 11.36
C SER A 7 8.47 -2.78 10.73
N PHE A 8 9.48 -3.20 11.49
CA PHE A 8 10.53 -4.09 10.99
C PHE A 8 9.95 -5.41 10.46
N TRP A 9 9.13 -6.10 11.25
CA TRP A 9 8.50 -7.36 10.84
C TRP A 9 7.55 -7.21 9.66
N MET A 10 6.84 -6.08 9.59
CA MET A 10 5.99 -5.74 8.46
C MET A 10 6.83 -5.62 7.17
N TRP A 11 7.97 -4.92 7.23
CA TRP A 11 8.86 -4.78 6.08
C TRP A 11 9.53 -6.09 5.67
N VAL A 12 9.95 -6.92 6.64
CA VAL A 12 10.48 -8.26 6.35
C VAL A 12 9.44 -9.11 5.62
N SER A 13 8.18 -9.03 6.05
CA SER A 13 7.07 -9.75 5.42
C SER A 13 6.78 -9.23 4.01
N ALA A 14 6.83 -7.91 3.80
CA ALA A 14 6.72 -7.28 2.48
C ALA A 14 7.87 -7.71 1.55
N HIS A 15 9.09 -7.74 2.06
CA HIS A 15 10.26 -8.18 1.31
C HIS A 15 10.16 -9.64 0.89
N ALA A 16 9.75 -10.54 1.80
CA ALA A 16 9.50 -11.94 1.47
C ALA A 16 8.40 -12.10 0.42
N TRP A 17 7.34 -11.28 0.49
CA TRP A 17 6.29 -11.26 -0.52
C TRP A 17 6.80 -10.81 -1.89
N PHE A 18 7.65 -9.79 -1.95
CA PHE A 18 8.24 -9.30 -3.21
C PHE A 18 9.33 -10.19 -3.80
N GLN A 19 9.95 -11.06 -3.00
CA GLN A 19 10.90 -12.07 -3.49
C GLN A 19 10.20 -13.28 -4.12
N GLY A 20 8.95 -13.56 -3.71
CA GLY A 20 8.14 -14.61 -4.32
C GLY A 20 7.61 -14.22 -5.70
N SER A 21 7.17 -15.21 -6.47
CA SER A 21 6.24 -14.95 -7.58
C SER A 21 5.00 -14.29 -6.98
N LEU A 22 4.62 -13.11 -7.49
CA LEU A 22 3.44 -12.35 -7.03
C LEU A 22 2.14 -13.18 -7.06
N PHE A 23 2.13 -14.31 -7.78
CA PHE A 23 0.97 -15.18 -8.01
C PHE A 23 1.11 -16.60 -7.44
N ASP A 24 2.17 -16.91 -6.69
CA ASP A 24 2.31 -18.24 -6.09
C ASP A 24 1.40 -18.41 -4.86
N ILE A 25 0.88 -19.61 -4.62
CA ILE A 25 0.00 -19.95 -3.49
C ILE A 25 0.69 -19.66 -2.15
N LYS A 26 2.02 -19.84 -2.06
CA LYS A 26 2.81 -19.46 -0.88
C LYS A 26 2.81 -17.96 -0.61
N ALA A 27 2.59 -17.12 -1.63
CA ALA A 27 2.47 -15.67 -1.48
C ALA A 27 1.24 -15.27 -0.64
N GLY A 28 0.17 -16.08 -0.65
CA GLY A 28 -1.06 -15.80 0.11
C GLY A 28 -0.84 -15.79 1.64
N ALA A 29 0.03 -16.66 2.16
CA ALA A 29 0.36 -16.70 3.59
C ALA A 29 1.12 -15.43 4.02
N TYR A 30 2.14 -15.02 3.25
CA TYR A 30 2.90 -13.80 3.52
C TYR A 30 2.03 -12.54 3.40
N LEU A 31 1.12 -12.49 2.43
CA LEU A 31 0.19 -11.38 2.25
C LEU A 31 -0.76 -11.25 3.44
N SER A 32 -1.23 -12.36 4.01
CA SER A 32 -2.09 -12.37 5.20
C SER A 32 -1.34 -11.83 6.43
N VAL A 33 -0.10 -12.29 6.64
CA VAL A 33 0.76 -11.81 7.75
C VAL A 33 1.10 -10.33 7.57
N LEU A 34 1.48 -9.92 6.36
CA LEU A 34 1.75 -8.53 6.00
C LEU A 34 0.55 -7.64 6.31
N SER A 35 -0.64 -8.05 5.87
CA SER A 35 -1.89 -7.31 6.07
C SER A 35 -2.20 -7.13 7.56
N GLY A 36 -2.06 -8.19 8.36
CA GLY A 36 -2.26 -8.14 9.81
C GLY A 36 -1.28 -7.20 10.50
N LEU A 37 0.02 -7.33 10.20
CA LEU A 37 1.07 -6.47 10.76
C LEU A 37 0.88 -5.01 10.35
N PHE A 38 0.44 -4.76 9.12
CA PHE A 38 0.16 -3.42 8.61
C PHE A 38 -0.98 -2.75 9.37
N VAL A 39 -2.10 -3.47 9.60
CA VAL A 39 -3.22 -2.95 10.42
C VAL A 39 -2.77 -2.61 11.83
N VAL A 40 -2.00 -3.51 12.47
CA VAL A 40 -1.49 -3.29 13.83
C VAL A 40 -0.56 -2.08 13.88
N LEU A 41 0.34 -1.94 12.91
CA LEU A 41 1.25 -0.80 12.81
C LEU A 41 0.49 0.51 12.66
N LEU A 42 -0.48 0.56 11.74
CA LEU A 42 -1.33 1.73 11.53
C LEU A 42 -2.09 2.13 12.80
N ALA A 43 -2.64 1.16 13.52
CA ALA A 43 -3.33 1.40 14.79
C ALA A 43 -2.38 1.98 15.86
N LEU A 44 -1.17 1.41 16.00
CA LEU A 44 -0.16 1.90 16.94
C LEU A 44 0.31 3.32 16.60
N LEU A 45 0.51 3.62 15.31
CA LEU A 45 0.90 4.95 14.84
C LEU A 45 -0.19 5.99 15.11
N ALA A 46 -1.44 5.69 14.78
CA ALA A 46 -2.55 6.59 15.02
C ALA A 46 -2.74 6.87 16.53
N MET A 47 -2.60 5.84 17.35
CA MET A 47 -2.58 5.99 18.80
C MET A 47 -1.41 6.84 19.29
N GLY A 48 -0.22 6.66 18.72
CA GLY A 48 0.95 7.49 19.00
C GLY A 48 0.69 8.97 18.76
N LEU A 49 0.10 9.34 17.62
CA LEU A 49 -0.21 10.75 17.33
C LEU A 49 -1.21 11.35 18.33
N VAL A 50 -2.27 10.60 18.65
CA VAL A 50 -3.33 11.05 19.57
C VAL A 50 -2.80 11.24 20.99
N LEU A 51 -1.91 10.36 21.45
CA LEU A 51 -1.36 10.40 22.80
C LEU A 51 -0.27 11.46 22.97
N PHE A 52 0.66 11.56 22.03
CA PHE A 52 1.85 12.40 22.21
C PHE A 52 1.64 13.85 21.76
N GLN A 53 0.69 14.11 20.85
CA GLN A 53 0.23 15.45 20.40
C GLN A 53 1.32 16.43 19.91
N ASN A 54 2.58 16.01 19.86
CA ASN A 54 3.74 16.83 19.50
C ASN A 54 4.21 16.46 18.09
N ARG A 55 4.52 17.48 17.30
CA ARG A 55 5.08 17.35 15.94
C ARG A 55 6.36 16.53 15.90
N LEU A 56 7.25 16.71 16.88
CA LEU A 56 8.52 15.99 16.93
C LEU A 56 8.32 14.48 17.04
N TRP A 57 7.34 14.02 17.83
CA TRP A 57 7.03 12.59 17.95
C TRP A 57 6.58 11.98 16.64
N SER A 58 5.83 12.71 15.81
CA SER A 58 5.44 12.25 14.48
C SER A 58 6.66 12.06 13.56
N VAL A 59 7.59 13.02 13.58
CA VAL A 59 8.85 12.91 12.83
C VAL A 59 9.66 11.70 13.28
N TYR A 60 9.80 11.49 14.60
CA TYR A 60 10.49 10.30 15.13
C TYR A 60 9.82 8.99 14.71
N LEU A 61 8.48 8.89 14.74
CA LEU A 61 7.76 7.70 14.30
C LEU A 61 7.92 7.44 12.80
N GLY A 62 7.92 8.50 11.99
CA GLY A 62 8.17 8.44 10.56
C GLY A 62 9.60 7.98 10.27
N LEU A 63 10.60 8.58 10.93
CA LEU A 63 12.00 8.20 10.80
C LEU A 63 12.23 6.75 11.23
N VAL A 64 11.69 6.31 12.36
CA VAL A 64 11.80 4.92 12.80
C VAL A 64 11.25 3.96 11.76
N SER A 65 10.06 4.24 11.20
CA SER A 65 9.43 3.40 10.18
C SER A 65 10.14 3.43 8.83
N GLY A 66 10.79 4.55 8.49
CA GLY A 66 11.61 4.72 7.28
C GLY A 66 13.01 4.12 7.39
N ILE A 67 13.61 4.14 8.59
CA ILE A 67 14.88 3.47 8.87
C ILE A 67 14.68 1.95 8.81
N THR A 68 13.65 1.40 9.46
CA THR A 68 13.34 -0.03 9.37
C THR A 68 13.07 -0.48 7.93
N TYR A 69 12.40 0.36 7.13
CA TYR A 69 12.23 0.15 5.69
C TYR A 69 13.59 0.04 4.97
N SER A 70 14.46 1.03 5.19
CA SER A 70 15.78 1.11 4.53
C SER A 70 16.72 -0.02 4.98
N LEU A 71 16.58 -0.52 6.22
CA LEU A 71 17.33 -1.68 6.70
C LEU A 71 16.95 -2.97 5.96
N VAL A 72 15.70 -3.11 5.51
CA VAL A 72 15.22 -4.30 4.82
C VAL A 72 15.44 -4.22 3.30
N PHE A 73 15.13 -3.07 2.69
CA PHE A 73 15.22 -2.87 1.23
C PHE A 73 16.53 -2.22 0.77
N GLY A 74 17.44 -1.93 1.70
CA GLY A 74 18.71 -1.26 1.42
C GLY A 74 18.59 0.26 1.32
N ILE A 75 19.75 0.92 1.23
CA ILE A 75 19.86 2.38 1.09
C ILE A 75 20.03 2.70 -0.40
N SER A 76 19.01 3.31 -1.00
CA SER A 76 19.02 3.80 -2.37
C SER A 76 18.46 5.23 -2.42
N ASN A 77 18.80 6.00 -3.45
CA ASN A 77 18.26 7.36 -3.61
C ASN A 77 16.72 7.36 -3.63
N LEU A 78 16.12 6.34 -4.26
CA LEU A 78 14.66 6.19 -4.30
C LEU A 78 14.08 5.90 -2.90
N ASN A 79 14.73 5.04 -2.12
CA ASN A 79 14.32 4.73 -0.74
C ASN A 79 14.45 5.95 0.18
N LEU A 80 15.49 6.76 0.01
CA LEU A 80 15.67 8.01 0.75
C LEU A 80 14.58 9.04 0.42
N VAL A 81 14.22 9.19 -0.86
CA VAL A 81 13.08 10.02 -1.28
C VAL A 81 11.78 9.48 -0.67
N GLY A 82 11.56 8.18 -0.70
CA GLY A 82 10.42 7.53 -0.06
C GLY A 82 10.36 7.81 1.44
N MET A 83 11.48 7.69 2.15
CA MET A 83 11.58 8.00 3.59
C MET A 83 11.26 9.47 3.85
N PHE A 84 11.73 10.39 3.01
CA PHE A 84 11.40 11.81 3.12
C PHE A 84 9.90 12.06 2.95
N ILE A 85 9.27 11.46 1.93
CA ILE A 85 7.81 11.53 1.71
C ILE A 85 7.06 10.98 2.92
N LEU A 86 7.50 9.83 3.47
CA LEU A 86 6.91 9.23 4.67
C LEU A 86 6.94 10.20 5.85
N VAL A 87 8.09 10.78 6.16
CA VAL A 87 8.24 11.73 7.26
C VAL A 87 7.37 12.97 7.05
N MET A 88 7.31 13.51 5.83
CA MET A 88 6.48 14.67 5.50
C MET A 88 4.98 14.36 5.67
N LEU A 89 4.51 13.21 5.22
CA LEU A 89 3.12 12.79 5.39
C LEU A 89 2.76 12.54 6.86
N PHE A 90 3.71 12.02 7.66
CA PHE A 90 3.54 11.89 9.10
C PHE A 90 3.45 13.25 9.79
N TYR A 91 4.33 14.18 9.43
CA TYR A 91 4.29 15.55 9.94
C TYR A 91 2.93 16.20 9.61
N HIS A 92 2.47 16.08 8.37
CA HIS A 92 1.17 16.59 7.94
C HIS A 92 -0.01 15.93 8.67
N ALA A 93 0.05 14.61 8.89
CA ALA A 93 -0.95 13.89 9.69
C ALA A 93 -1.05 14.44 11.12
N GLN A 94 0.09 14.74 11.75
CA GLN A 94 0.10 15.33 13.09
C GLN A 94 -0.48 16.73 13.10
N ASP A 95 -0.22 17.56 12.08
CA ASP A 95 -0.81 18.90 11.98
C ASP A 95 -2.33 18.85 11.91
N ILE A 96 -2.88 17.95 11.10
CA ILE A 96 -4.34 17.73 11.02
C ILE A 96 -4.89 17.27 12.37
N VAL A 97 -4.25 16.27 13.01
CA VAL A 97 -4.73 15.71 14.27
C VAL A 97 -4.64 16.73 15.42
N SER A 98 -3.51 17.42 15.56
CA SER A 98 -3.33 18.46 16.59
C SER A 98 -4.17 19.71 16.34
N GLY A 99 -4.46 20.07 15.09
CA GLY A 99 -5.43 21.12 14.76
C GLY A 99 -6.82 20.75 15.25
N GLU A 100 -7.26 19.54 14.92
CA GLU A 100 -8.57 19.03 15.31
C GLU A 100 -8.77 18.95 16.84
N ILE A 101 -7.72 18.54 17.57
CA ILE A 101 -7.76 18.45 19.03
C ILE A 101 -7.91 19.85 19.65
N ARG A 102 -7.26 20.87 19.07
CA ARG A 102 -7.29 22.24 19.60
C ARG A 102 -8.60 22.98 19.32
N GLU A 103 -9.25 22.69 18.20
CA GLU A 103 -10.47 23.39 17.76
C GLU A 103 -11.76 22.80 18.36
N ARG A 104 -11.75 21.57 18.89
CA ARG A 104 -12.97 20.88 19.32
C ARG A 104 -13.25 21.01 20.82
N LEU A 105 -14.49 21.36 21.14
CA LEU A 105 -15.07 21.29 22.49
C LEU A 105 -15.30 19.84 23.00
N LYS A 106 -15.41 18.85 22.11
CA LYS A 106 -15.59 17.43 22.47
C LYS A 106 -14.67 16.52 21.66
N MET A 107 -13.86 15.73 22.38
CA MET A 107 -12.91 14.81 21.79
C MET A 107 -13.60 13.54 21.29
N ASN A 108 -13.70 13.36 19.97
CA ASN A 108 -14.15 12.11 19.36
C ASN A 108 -12.93 11.29 18.92
N SER A 109 -12.50 10.34 19.75
CA SER A 109 -11.30 9.52 19.52
C SER A 109 -11.33 8.77 18.18
N ARG A 110 -12.49 8.24 17.78
CA ARG A 110 -12.66 7.53 16.51
C ARG A 110 -12.31 8.42 15.31
N LEU A 111 -12.78 9.67 15.34
CA LEU A 111 -12.54 10.61 14.24
C LEU A 111 -11.07 11.08 14.20
N LEU A 112 -10.47 11.31 15.37
CA LEU A 112 -9.05 11.68 15.48
C LEU A 112 -8.13 10.58 14.93
N ILE A 113 -8.37 9.32 15.32
CA ILE A 113 -7.63 8.16 14.81
C ILE A 113 -7.76 8.08 13.28
N ARG A 114 -8.98 8.22 12.75
CA ARG A 114 -9.24 8.12 11.30
C ARG A 114 -8.53 9.20 10.49
N LYS A 115 -8.48 10.45 10.98
CA LYS A 115 -7.90 11.58 10.22
C LYS A 115 -6.40 11.41 9.94
N GLY A 116 -5.63 10.89 10.89
CA GLY A 116 -4.20 10.64 10.69
C GLY A 116 -3.92 9.42 9.80
N LEU A 117 -4.78 8.40 9.85
CA LEU A 117 -4.57 7.12 9.17
C LEU A 117 -4.46 7.22 7.65
N VAL A 118 -5.20 8.14 7.01
CA VAL A 118 -5.16 8.28 5.54
C VAL A 118 -3.73 8.58 5.06
N ASN A 119 -3.08 9.57 5.68
CA ASN A 119 -1.72 9.97 5.31
C ASN A 119 -0.70 8.86 5.57
N PHE A 120 -0.87 8.10 6.66
CA PHE A 120 -0.02 6.93 6.92
C PHE A 120 -0.17 5.88 5.85
N THR A 121 -1.40 5.51 5.51
CA THR A 121 -1.70 4.52 4.48
C THR A 121 -1.10 4.92 3.13
N VAL A 122 -1.28 6.19 2.70
CA VAL A 122 -0.63 6.73 1.49
C VAL A 122 0.89 6.52 1.57
N ALA A 123 1.50 6.95 2.66
CA ALA A 123 2.96 6.93 2.79
C ALA A 123 3.54 5.52 2.71
N PHE A 124 2.92 4.55 3.40
CA PHE A 124 3.34 3.16 3.32
C PHE A 124 3.10 2.56 1.94
N PHE A 125 2.02 2.91 1.24
CA PHE A 125 1.78 2.42 -0.13
C PHE A 125 2.77 2.99 -1.13
N VAL A 126 3.19 4.25 -0.99
CA VAL A 126 4.28 4.82 -1.79
C VAL A 126 5.57 4.04 -1.57
N LEU A 127 5.92 3.74 -0.31
CA LEU A 127 7.10 2.94 0.01
C LEU A 127 7.01 1.50 -0.52
N MET A 128 5.85 0.86 -0.41
CA MET A 128 5.62 -0.48 -0.98
C MET A 128 5.75 -0.47 -2.50
N SER A 129 5.28 0.58 -3.17
CA SER A 129 5.45 0.76 -4.62
C SER A 129 6.93 0.91 -5.00
N PHE A 130 7.70 1.71 -4.26
CA PHE A 130 9.14 1.85 -4.48
C PHE A 130 9.91 0.56 -4.19
N ALA A 131 9.50 -0.18 -3.16
CA ALA A 131 10.05 -1.49 -2.85
C ALA A 131 9.77 -2.49 -3.98
N ALA A 132 8.54 -2.52 -4.48
CA ALA A 132 8.15 -3.36 -5.60
C ALA A 132 8.95 -3.01 -6.86
N PHE A 133 9.13 -1.72 -7.16
CA PHE A 133 9.92 -1.25 -8.31
C PHE A 133 11.37 -1.77 -8.28
N GLN A 134 11.96 -1.86 -7.09
CA GLN A 134 13.32 -2.39 -6.87
C GLN A 134 13.37 -3.91 -6.66
N SER A 135 12.22 -4.59 -6.63
CA SER A 135 12.17 -6.02 -6.36
C SER A 135 12.64 -6.85 -7.56
N PRO A 136 13.19 -8.04 -7.33
CA PRO A 136 13.52 -8.99 -8.41
C PRO A 136 12.32 -9.33 -9.29
N ALA A 137 11.12 -9.36 -8.70
CA ALA A 137 9.88 -9.61 -9.42
C ALA A 137 9.69 -8.61 -10.56
N ILE A 138 9.82 -7.30 -10.31
CA ILE A 138 9.67 -6.25 -11.33
C ILE A 138 10.93 -6.07 -12.18
N GLU A 139 12.12 -6.31 -11.62
CA GLU A 139 13.37 -6.21 -12.36
C GLU A 139 13.44 -7.19 -13.55
N SER A 140 12.83 -8.38 -13.41
CA SER A 140 12.68 -9.33 -14.52
C SER A 140 11.94 -8.75 -15.72
N PHE A 141 11.11 -7.71 -15.53
CA PHE A 141 10.37 -7.03 -16.59
C PHE A 141 11.18 -5.95 -17.31
N LYS A 142 12.33 -5.50 -16.77
CA LYS A 142 13.19 -4.47 -17.40
C LYS A 142 13.79 -4.96 -18.72
N ASN A 143 14.04 -6.26 -18.83
CA ASN A 143 14.70 -6.88 -19.99
C ASN A 143 13.74 -7.65 -20.88
N LEU A 144 12.42 -7.47 -20.71
CA LEU A 144 11.44 -8.14 -21.55
C LEU A 144 11.52 -7.57 -22.96
N THR A 145 11.97 -8.40 -23.89
CA THR A 145 11.82 -8.17 -25.33
C THR A 145 10.44 -8.57 -25.84
N GLU A 146 9.69 -9.34 -25.06
CA GLU A 146 8.38 -9.90 -25.40
C GLU A 146 7.43 -9.88 -24.21
N LEU A 147 6.13 -9.89 -24.49
CA LEU A 147 5.08 -9.96 -23.47
C LEU A 147 5.20 -11.24 -22.62
N PRO A 148 4.86 -11.18 -21.32
CA PRO A 148 4.89 -12.35 -20.44
C PRO A 148 3.90 -13.43 -20.90
N SER A 149 4.19 -14.70 -20.60
CA SER A 149 3.33 -15.84 -20.94
C SER A 149 1.90 -15.74 -20.40
N ALA A 150 1.69 -15.04 -19.27
CA ALA A 150 0.36 -14.75 -18.73
C ALA A 150 -0.49 -13.89 -19.69
N THR A 151 0.15 -12.98 -20.43
CA THR A 151 -0.52 -12.17 -21.46
C THR A 151 -0.97 -13.04 -22.64
N ASN A 152 -0.25 -14.12 -22.95
CA ASN A 152 -0.66 -15.06 -24.01
C ASN A 152 -1.99 -15.74 -23.65
N VAL A 153 -2.18 -16.12 -22.39
CA VAL A 153 -3.45 -16.70 -21.91
C VAL A 153 -4.58 -15.67 -21.99
N PHE A 154 -4.31 -14.42 -21.61
CA PHE A 154 -5.29 -13.35 -21.67
C PHE A 154 -5.71 -13.03 -23.12
N ILE A 155 -4.75 -12.89 -24.04
CA ILE A 155 -5.01 -12.66 -25.46
C ILE A 155 -5.78 -13.84 -26.05
N ARG A 156 -5.37 -15.08 -25.74
CA ARG A 156 -6.09 -16.28 -26.18
C ARG A 156 -7.55 -16.27 -25.72
N ASN A 157 -7.82 -15.89 -24.46
CA ASN A 157 -9.17 -15.79 -23.93
C ASN A 157 -10.00 -14.70 -24.65
N ILE A 158 -9.40 -13.54 -24.97
CA ILE A 158 -10.09 -12.49 -25.74
C ILE A 158 -10.39 -12.97 -27.16
N VAL A 159 -9.43 -13.59 -27.83
CA VAL A 159 -9.58 -14.10 -29.19
C VAL A 159 -10.66 -15.19 -29.20
N GLU A 160 -10.66 -16.09 -28.22
CA GLU A 160 -11.69 -17.12 -28.07
C GLU A 160 -13.08 -16.51 -27.84
N GLN A 161 -13.21 -15.50 -26.96
CA GLN A 161 -14.49 -14.83 -26.75
C GLN A 161 -14.98 -14.10 -28.01
N THR A 162 -14.08 -13.45 -28.73
CA THR A 162 -14.40 -12.65 -29.92
C THR A 162 -14.79 -13.52 -31.11
N LEU A 163 -14.08 -14.63 -31.31
CA LEU A 163 -14.31 -15.58 -32.41
C LEU A 163 -15.28 -16.70 -32.03
N SER A 164 -15.81 -16.72 -30.81
CA SER A 164 -16.67 -17.79 -30.28
C SER A 164 -17.86 -18.14 -31.19
N VAL A 165 -18.45 -17.13 -31.84
CA VAL A 165 -19.60 -17.26 -32.75
C VAL A 165 -19.20 -17.82 -34.13
N GLN A 166 -17.96 -17.57 -34.57
CA GLN A 166 -17.44 -18.04 -35.86
C GLN A 166 -16.78 -19.41 -35.75
N LEU A 167 -16.33 -19.78 -34.54
CA LEU A 167 -15.67 -21.05 -34.23
C LEU A 167 -16.64 -22.15 -33.78
N SER A 168 -17.92 -21.85 -33.58
CA SER A 168 -18.93 -22.83 -33.16
C SER A 168 -19.34 -23.83 -34.23
N GLU A 169 -19.03 -23.56 -35.50
CA GLU A 169 -19.35 -24.44 -36.65
C GLU A 169 -18.16 -25.28 -37.12
N ILE A 170 -16.99 -25.15 -36.46
CA ILE A 170 -15.73 -25.77 -36.87
C ILE A 170 -15.39 -26.96 -35.96
N ASN A 171 -14.72 -27.97 -36.53
CA ASN A 171 -14.23 -29.14 -35.81
C ASN A 171 -13.27 -28.72 -34.67
N PRO A 172 -13.39 -29.27 -33.44
CA PRO A 172 -12.57 -28.88 -32.28
C PRO A 172 -11.04 -28.87 -32.50
N GLN A 173 -10.51 -29.71 -33.39
CA GLN A 173 -9.07 -29.71 -33.71
C GLN A 173 -8.65 -28.49 -34.53
N ASP A 174 -9.46 -28.07 -35.50
CA ASP A 174 -9.20 -26.89 -36.33
C ASP A 174 -9.44 -25.59 -35.53
N LYS A 175 -10.36 -25.62 -34.56
CA LYS A 175 -10.59 -24.51 -33.61
C LYS A 175 -9.34 -24.17 -32.81
N GLU A 176 -8.64 -25.16 -32.25
CA GLU A 176 -7.41 -24.90 -31.49
C GLU A 176 -6.27 -24.36 -32.37
N LEU A 177 -6.14 -24.86 -33.61
CA LEU A 177 -5.15 -24.37 -34.56
C LEU A 177 -5.37 -22.90 -34.94
N VAL A 178 -6.61 -22.54 -35.28
CA VAL A 178 -6.98 -21.16 -35.62
C VAL A 178 -6.78 -20.23 -34.41
N LEU A 179 -7.21 -20.65 -33.22
CA LEU A 179 -7.00 -19.87 -31.99
C LEU A 179 -5.52 -19.62 -31.72
N ASN A 180 -4.67 -20.64 -31.86
CA ASN A 180 -3.24 -20.50 -31.63
C ASN A 180 -2.58 -19.59 -32.68
N GLN A 181 -2.93 -19.73 -33.96
CA GLN A 181 -2.40 -18.88 -35.03
C GLN A 181 -2.80 -17.41 -34.87
N VAL A 182 -4.10 -17.13 -34.65
CA VAL A 182 -4.59 -15.77 -34.47
C VAL A 182 -4.00 -15.16 -33.21
N SER A 183 -3.94 -15.92 -32.10
CA SER A 183 -3.32 -15.43 -30.87
C SER A 183 -1.84 -15.10 -31.06
N GLN A 184 -1.08 -15.94 -31.78
CA GLN A 184 0.34 -15.69 -32.05
C GLN A 184 0.56 -14.44 -32.92
N GLU A 185 -0.25 -14.23 -33.97
CA GLU A 185 -0.11 -13.04 -34.81
C GLU A 185 -0.48 -11.77 -34.03
N VAL A 186 -1.54 -11.82 -33.22
CA VAL A 186 -1.92 -10.71 -32.33
C VAL A 186 -0.81 -10.43 -31.30
N ILE A 187 -0.21 -11.45 -30.70
CA ILE A 187 0.92 -11.29 -29.77
C ILE A 187 2.12 -10.66 -30.47
N LYS A 188 2.44 -11.09 -31.68
CA LYS A 188 3.56 -10.57 -32.45
C LYS A 188 3.36 -9.10 -32.80
N GLU A 189 2.18 -8.72 -33.27
CA GLU A 189 1.84 -7.34 -33.59
C GLU A 189 1.83 -6.47 -32.32
N ALA A 190 1.25 -7.00 -31.23
CA ALA A 190 1.27 -6.34 -29.92
C ALA A 190 2.69 -6.15 -29.40
N ASN A 191 3.59 -7.12 -29.57
CA ASN A 191 4.99 -7.02 -29.19
C ASN A 191 5.71 -5.92 -29.99
N VAL A 192 5.51 -5.85 -31.31
CA VAL A 192 6.10 -4.80 -32.16
C VAL A 192 5.64 -3.41 -31.70
N TRP A 193 4.34 -3.26 -31.43
CA TRP A 193 3.77 -1.99 -31.00
C TRP A 193 4.15 -1.59 -29.56
N LEU A 194 4.22 -2.57 -28.64
CA LEU A 194 4.51 -2.33 -27.22
C LEU A 194 6.01 -2.22 -26.91
N ARG A 195 6.90 -2.73 -27.77
CA ARG A 195 8.36 -2.70 -27.57
C ARG A 195 8.92 -1.36 -27.08
N PRO A 196 8.59 -0.18 -27.67
CA PRO A 196 9.09 1.11 -27.16
C PRO A 196 8.53 1.51 -25.79
N TYR A 197 7.42 0.91 -25.36
CA TYR A 197 6.75 1.18 -24.10
C TYR A 197 7.16 0.21 -22.99
N LEU A 198 7.70 -0.97 -23.31
CA LEU A 198 8.13 -1.97 -22.33
C LEU A 198 9.20 -1.45 -21.36
N GLN A 199 10.04 -0.49 -21.78
CA GLN A 199 10.99 0.20 -20.89
C GLN A 199 10.31 0.94 -19.71
N TYR A 200 9.04 1.33 -19.86
CA TYR A 200 8.22 1.97 -18.83
C TYR A 200 7.32 0.97 -18.08
N ALA A 201 7.38 -0.32 -18.40
CA ALA A 201 6.60 -1.34 -17.69
C ALA A 201 6.95 -1.40 -16.20
N PRO A 202 8.23 -1.38 -15.77
CA PRO A 202 8.57 -1.41 -14.35
C PRO A 202 7.95 -0.26 -13.52
N PRO A 203 8.09 1.03 -13.89
CA PRO A 203 7.43 2.10 -13.14
C PRO A 203 5.90 2.05 -13.26
N ALA A 204 5.35 1.63 -14.42
CA ALA A 204 3.91 1.48 -14.58
C ALA A 204 3.32 0.38 -13.68
N LEU A 205 4.02 -0.76 -13.53
CA LEU A 205 3.62 -1.84 -12.64
C LEU A 205 3.69 -1.42 -11.17
N ALA A 206 4.76 -0.73 -10.77
CA ALA A 206 4.89 -0.20 -9.42
C ALA A 206 3.76 0.80 -9.10
N PHE A 207 3.43 1.68 -10.05
CA PHE A 207 2.31 2.61 -9.93
C PHE A 207 0.95 1.88 -9.91
N GLY A 208 0.77 0.87 -10.75
CA GLY A 208 -0.41 0.01 -10.75
C GLY A 208 -0.61 -0.67 -9.38
N LEU A 209 0.47 -1.18 -8.79
CA LEU A 209 0.43 -1.73 -7.43
C LEU A 209 -0.01 -0.67 -6.40
N PHE A 210 0.50 0.56 -6.49
CA PHE A 210 0.05 1.66 -5.63
C PHE A 210 -1.45 1.90 -5.78
N LEU A 211 -1.98 1.94 -7.00
CA LEU A 211 -3.42 2.15 -7.24
C LEU A 211 -4.27 0.99 -6.70
N VAL A 212 -3.82 -0.25 -6.86
CA VAL A 212 -4.50 -1.43 -6.31
C VAL A 212 -4.54 -1.33 -4.79
N LEU A 213 -3.39 -1.11 -4.15
CA LEU A 213 -3.28 -0.94 -2.69
C LEU A 213 -4.16 0.22 -2.21
N TRP A 214 -4.12 1.37 -2.89
CA TRP A 214 -4.94 2.53 -2.60
C TRP A 214 -6.44 2.23 -2.64
N SER A 215 -6.88 1.50 -3.67
CA SER A 215 -8.28 1.11 -3.87
C SER A 215 -8.81 0.22 -2.74
N ILE A 216 -7.97 -0.67 -2.19
CA ILE A 216 -8.31 -1.49 -1.01
C ILE A 216 -7.92 -0.82 0.32
N GLY A 217 -7.23 0.33 0.26
CA GLY A 217 -6.67 1.06 1.40
C GLY A 217 -7.68 1.44 2.47
N TRP A 218 -8.92 1.73 2.04
CA TRP A 218 -10.01 2.08 2.95
C TRP A 218 -10.30 0.94 3.94
N ILE A 219 -10.20 -0.33 3.53
CA ILE A 219 -10.42 -1.50 4.40
C ILE A 219 -9.41 -1.50 5.55
N PHE A 220 -8.14 -1.28 5.23
CA PHE A 220 -7.06 -1.19 6.22
C PHE A 220 -7.29 -0.04 7.20
N ILE A 221 -7.77 1.11 6.73
CA ILE A 221 -8.10 2.25 7.60
C ILE A 221 -9.20 1.87 8.58
N TRP A 222 -10.28 1.23 8.13
CA TRP A 222 -11.38 0.82 9.02
C TRP A 222 -10.94 -0.20 10.06
N LEU A 223 -10.17 -1.20 9.66
CA LEU A 223 -9.59 -2.19 10.56
C LEU A 223 -8.65 -1.54 11.57
N ALA A 224 -7.79 -0.61 11.13
CA ALA A 224 -6.88 0.11 12.01
C ALA A 224 -7.61 1.05 12.98
N VAL A 225 -8.72 1.68 12.57
CA VAL A 225 -9.59 2.44 13.49
C VAL A 225 -10.18 1.53 14.55
N PHE A 226 -10.71 0.36 14.16
CA PHE A 226 -11.27 -0.61 15.10
C PHE A 226 -10.22 -1.10 16.09
N PHE A 227 -9.04 -1.51 15.61
CA PHE A 227 -7.93 -1.96 16.46
C PHE A 227 -7.39 -0.83 17.34
N GLY A 228 -7.26 0.38 16.81
CA GLY A 228 -6.82 1.56 17.55
C GLY A 228 -7.79 1.89 18.68
N MET A 229 -9.10 1.83 18.43
CA MET A 229 -10.13 2.00 19.46
C MET A 229 -10.07 0.91 20.53
N PHE A 230 -9.81 -0.34 20.13
CA PHE A 230 -9.64 -1.45 21.07
C PHE A 230 -8.40 -1.25 21.97
N ILE A 231 -7.26 -0.88 21.39
CA ILE A 231 -6.04 -0.55 22.14
C ILE A 231 -6.28 0.64 23.07
N PHE A 232 -6.92 1.70 22.59
CA PHE A 232 -7.29 2.87 23.39
C PHE A 232 -8.12 2.47 24.61
N TRP A 233 -9.10 1.60 24.42
CA TRP A 233 -9.96 1.09 25.50
C TRP A 233 -9.18 0.29 26.54
N ILE A 234 -8.25 -0.58 26.12
CA ILE A 234 -7.36 -1.31 27.02
C ILE A 234 -6.49 -0.35 27.83
N LEU A 235 -5.83 0.60 27.18
CA LEU A 235 -4.96 1.58 27.85
C LEU A 235 -5.73 2.47 28.83
N LYS A 236 -6.96 2.85 28.48
CA LYS A 236 -7.86 3.58 29.38
C LYS A 236 -8.19 2.75 30.62
N ARG A 237 -8.52 1.46 30.47
CA ARG A 237 -8.77 0.55 31.60
C ARG A 237 -7.53 0.36 32.48
N ALA A 238 -6.34 0.33 31.86
CA ALA A 238 -5.06 0.26 32.57
C ALA A 238 -4.66 1.57 33.27
N LYS A 239 -5.46 2.64 33.16
CA LYS A 239 -5.17 3.99 33.69
C LYS A 239 -3.84 4.58 33.19
N PHE A 240 -3.42 4.21 31.98
CA PHE A 240 -2.18 4.71 31.40
C PHE A 240 -2.22 6.23 31.11
N PHE A 241 -3.41 6.78 30.87
CA PHE A 241 -3.64 8.21 30.67
C PHE A 241 -4.95 8.66 31.34
N ARG A 242 -5.04 9.95 31.68
CA ARG A 242 -6.27 10.61 32.16
C ARG A 242 -6.75 11.62 31.11
N ILE A 243 -8.05 11.65 30.88
CA ILE A 243 -8.68 12.65 30.00
C ILE A 243 -9.17 13.76 30.92
N GLU A 244 -8.58 14.94 30.78
CA GLU A 244 -8.99 16.14 31.51
C GLU A 244 -9.82 17.02 30.59
N GLU A 245 -11.00 17.42 31.04
CA GLU A 245 -11.82 18.41 30.34
C GLU A 245 -11.27 19.79 30.70
N LYS A 246 -10.85 20.54 29.69
CA LYS A 246 -10.34 21.91 29.85
C LYS A 246 -11.35 22.87 29.24
N ASP A 247 -11.96 23.72 30.08
CA ASP A 247 -12.80 24.82 29.59
C ASP A 247 -11.92 25.85 28.88
N VAL A 248 -11.98 25.87 27.56
CA VAL A 248 -11.37 26.91 26.73
C VAL A 248 -12.43 27.97 26.47
N LYS A 249 -12.22 29.19 26.99
CA LYS A 249 -13.10 30.34 26.70
C LYS A 249 -13.05 30.61 25.19
N ALA A 250 -14.18 30.43 24.50
CA ALA A 250 -14.28 30.70 23.07
C ALA A 250 -14.21 32.22 22.83
N GLU A 251 -13.23 32.66 22.04
CA GLU A 251 -13.22 34.01 21.48
C GLU A 251 -14.29 34.08 20.38
N ARG A 252 -15.12 35.12 20.43
CA ARG A 252 -16.20 35.36 19.47
C ARG A 252 -15.94 36.70 18.80
N ILE A 253 -15.90 36.68 17.47
CA ILE A 253 -15.84 37.90 16.67
C ILE A 253 -17.20 38.57 16.81
N VAL A 254 -17.21 39.73 17.46
CA VAL A 254 -18.36 40.64 17.49
C VAL A 254 -18.11 41.66 16.40
N ILE A 255 -19.00 41.74 15.40
CA ILE A 255 -19.02 42.78 14.38
C ILE A 255 -19.84 43.95 14.90
#